data_AF-A0A7S2IN41-F1
#
_entry.id   AF-A0A7S2IN41-F1
#
_cell.length_a   1.000
_cell.length_b   1.000
_cell.length_c   1.000
_cell.angle_alpha   90.00
_cell.angle_beta   90.00
_cell.angle_gamma   90.00
#
_symmetry.space_group_name_H-M   'P 1'
#
loop_
_entity.id
_entity.type
_entity.pdbx_description
1 polymer ?
#
loop_
_entity_poly.entity_id
_entity_poly.type
_entity_poly.pdbx_seq_one_letter_code
_entity_poly.pdbx_strand_id
1 'polypeptide(L)'
;QAQGMKPTIDWSKVPPKPNFIGNLYVKEHPIEEIIEYIDWTPFFQVYQLRGKYPNRDYPAIFKDERVGEEAQKLFAEAKEMLDWIVKEGILKASGVVGIWPANSVGDDIEVYAGESRDEVVCKFYGLRQQLDMGETTYWCQSDFVAPKGVAPDYIAAFACTGGLGCPEQRKIFEEKGEIDRAILLEAVADRLAEAFAELIHLKIRTTLWGYAPDEKLSLEDLLKVR
;
A
#
# COMPACT_ATOMS: atom_id res chain seq x y z
N GLN A 1 22.48 -24.03 -5.82
CA GLN A 1 22.42 -24.30 -4.36
C GLN A 1 21.23 -23.61 -3.72
N ALA A 2 21.13 -22.27 -3.76
CA ALA A 2 20.03 -21.52 -3.15
C ALA A 2 18.61 -22.02 -3.52
N GLN A 3 18.34 -22.32 -4.80
CA GLN A 3 17.06 -22.89 -5.23
C GLN A 3 16.73 -24.26 -4.61
N GLY A 4 17.75 -25.05 -4.26
CA GLY A 4 17.58 -26.32 -3.55
C GLY A 4 17.31 -26.16 -2.05
N MET A 5 17.48 -24.95 -1.53
CA MET A 5 17.26 -24.56 -0.13
C MET A 5 16.09 -23.55 -0.03
N LYS A 6 15.08 -23.70 -0.89
CA LYS A 6 13.85 -22.92 -0.82
C LYS A 6 13.00 -23.34 0.39
N PRO A 7 12.13 -22.46 0.93
CA PRO A 7 11.24 -22.81 2.03
C PRO A 7 10.31 -23.98 1.66
N THR A 8 9.93 -24.77 2.65
CA THR A 8 8.89 -25.78 2.52
C THR A 8 7.56 -25.17 2.96
N ILE A 9 6.64 -25.01 2.00
CA ILE A 9 5.29 -24.47 2.23
C ILE A 9 4.26 -25.59 2.10
N ASP A 10 3.28 -25.60 3.01
CA ASP A 10 2.15 -26.53 2.99
C ASP A 10 1.08 -26.06 2.00
N TRP A 11 1.14 -26.57 0.78
CA TRP A 11 0.20 -26.22 -0.31
C TRP A 11 -1.20 -26.80 -0.14
N SER A 12 -1.49 -27.53 0.94
CA SER A 12 -2.88 -27.88 1.29
C SER A 12 -3.66 -26.69 1.85
N LYS A 13 -2.97 -25.60 2.22
CA LYS A 13 -3.53 -24.38 2.82
C LYS A 13 -3.51 -23.17 1.88
N VAL A 14 -3.58 -23.42 0.56
CA VAL A 14 -3.69 -22.33 -0.41
C VAL A 14 -4.92 -21.46 -0.14
N PRO A 15 -4.84 -20.13 -0.35
CA PRO A 15 -6.01 -19.25 -0.21
C PRO A 15 -7.17 -19.70 -1.10
N PRO A 16 -8.42 -19.39 -0.70
CA PRO A 16 -9.56 -19.67 -1.56
C PRO A 16 -9.47 -18.87 -2.87
N LYS A 17 -10.20 -19.35 -3.87
CA LYS A 17 -10.40 -18.64 -5.13
C LYS A 17 -10.95 -17.22 -4.83
N PRO A 18 -10.36 -16.17 -5.43
CA PRO A 18 -10.87 -14.81 -5.32
C PRO A 18 -12.35 -14.67 -5.74
N ASN A 19 -13.08 -13.81 -5.04
CA ASN A 19 -14.45 -13.43 -5.43
C ASN A 19 -14.48 -12.68 -6.78
N PHE A 20 -13.41 -11.96 -7.10
CA PHE A 20 -13.24 -11.22 -8.36
C PHE A 20 -11.93 -11.62 -9.05
N ILE A 21 -12.01 -11.87 -10.35
CA ILE A 21 -10.86 -12.14 -11.23
C ILE A 21 -10.97 -11.22 -12.44
N GLY A 22 -9.87 -10.57 -12.79
CA GLY A 22 -9.77 -9.56 -13.85
C GLY A 22 -9.28 -8.22 -13.33
N ASN A 23 -9.58 -7.16 -14.08
CA ASN A 23 -9.13 -5.80 -13.79
C ASN A 23 -10.30 -4.93 -13.34
N LEU A 24 -10.20 -4.34 -12.16
CA LEU A 24 -11.14 -3.38 -11.61
C LEU A 24 -10.52 -1.98 -11.65
N TYR A 25 -11.18 -1.06 -12.35
CA TYR A 25 -10.78 0.35 -12.43
C TYR A 25 -11.55 1.15 -11.39
N VAL A 26 -10.82 1.85 -10.51
CA VAL A 26 -11.37 2.75 -9.51
C VAL A 26 -11.12 4.18 -9.97
N LYS A 27 -12.18 4.88 -10.35
CA LYS A 27 -12.10 6.29 -10.78
C LYS A 27 -12.72 7.17 -9.72
N GLU A 28 -12.02 8.26 -9.40
CA GLU A 28 -12.48 9.32 -8.47
C GLU A 28 -13.02 8.73 -7.15
N HIS A 29 -12.20 7.92 -6.47
CA HIS A 29 -12.56 7.38 -5.16
C HIS A 29 -12.73 8.54 -4.14
N PRO A 30 -13.74 8.50 -3.26
CA PRO A 30 -13.93 9.55 -2.25
C PRO A 30 -12.69 9.71 -1.39
N ILE A 31 -12.18 10.95 -1.31
CA ILE A 31 -10.99 11.26 -0.50
C ILE A 31 -11.32 11.12 0.99
N GLU A 32 -12.57 11.38 1.37
CA GLU A 32 -13.08 11.26 2.72
C GLU A 32 -12.91 9.84 3.28
N GLU A 33 -13.17 8.81 2.46
CA GLU A 33 -12.91 7.41 2.84
C GLU A 33 -11.41 7.14 3.00
N ILE A 34 -10.56 7.76 2.17
CA ILE A 34 -9.11 7.57 2.20
C ILE A 34 -8.49 8.21 3.45
N ILE A 35 -8.98 9.38 3.87
CA ILE A 35 -8.46 10.11 5.03
C ILE A 35 -8.46 9.25 6.30
N GLU A 36 -9.44 8.35 6.45
CA GLU A 36 -9.56 7.45 7.60
C GLU A 36 -8.39 6.46 7.75
N TYR A 37 -7.58 6.27 6.69
CA TYR A 37 -6.48 5.30 6.64
C TYR A 37 -5.09 5.95 6.64
N ILE A 38 -4.99 7.27 6.88
CA ILE A 38 -3.70 7.97 6.88
C ILE A 38 -2.84 7.57 8.09
N ASP A 39 -1.62 7.09 7.82
CA ASP A 39 -0.52 7.09 8.78
C ASP A 39 0.17 8.46 8.80
N TRP A 40 -0.03 9.20 9.88
CA TRP A 40 0.56 10.50 10.10
C TRP A 40 2.02 10.43 10.57
N THR A 41 2.55 9.25 10.90
CA THR A 41 3.92 9.11 11.40
C THR A 41 4.96 9.59 10.38
N PRO A 42 4.93 9.18 9.09
CA PRO A 42 5.91 9.65 8.13
C PRO A 42 5.69 11.12 7.74
N PHE A 43 4.46 11.65 7.86
CA PHE A 43 4.18 13.08 7.64
C PHE A 43 5.05 13.96 8.56
N PHE A 44 5.11 13.67 9.87
CA PHE A 44 5.98 14.42 10.78
C PHE A 44 7.48 14.20 10.49
N GLN A 45 7.85 13.01 10.00
CA GLN A 45 9.24 12.72 9.63
C GLN A 45 9.72 13.54 8.43
N VAL A 46 8.85 13.78 7.43
CA VAL A 46 9.13 14.67 6.28
C VAL A 46 9.46 16.08 6.75
N TYR A 47 8.73 16.59 7.73
CA TYR A 47 8.97 17.89 8.35
C TYR A 47 10.10 17.89 9.40
N GLN A 48 10.82 16.78 9.53
CA GLN A 48 11.89 16.58 10.51
C GLN A 48 11.47 16.83 11.97
N LEU A 49 10.17 16.80 12.25
CA LEU A 49 9.64 16.82 13.60
C LEU A 49 9.77 15.40 14.17
N ARG A 50 10.81 15.22 14.99
CA ARG A 50 11.10 13.96 15.67
C ARG A 50 11.02 14.17 17.17
N GLY A 51 9.98 13.62 17.79
CA GLY A 51 9.91 13.56 19.25
C GLY A 51 11.02 12.69 19.83
N LYS A 52 11.40 12.93 21.09
CA LYS A 52 12.28 12.02 21.84
C LYS A 52 11.50 10.79 22.28
N TYR A 53 12.15 9.63 22.34
CA TYR A 53 11.55 8.45 22.97
C TYR A 53 11.12 8.78 24.41
N PRO A 54 9.88 8.46 24.83
CA PRO A 54 8.88 7.60 24.15
C PRO A 54 7.89 8.32 23.20
N ASN A 55 7.96 9.64 23.05
CA ASN A 55 7.01 10.45 22.27
C ASN A 55 7.40 10.61 20.79
N ARG A 56 8.07 9.61 20.19
CA ARG A 56 8.66 9.76 18.84
C ARG A 56 7.59 9.84 17.74
N ASP A 57 6.57 9.00 17.85
CA ASP A 57 5.64 8.73 16.76
C ASP A 57 4.26 9.34 17.03
N TYR A 58 3.43 9.42 15.99
CA TYR A 58 2.05 9.85 16.14
C TYR A 58 1.25 8.81 16.96
N PRO A 59 0.33 9.21 17.87
CA PRO A 59 0.01 10.59 18.28
C PRO A 59 0.85 11.10 19.46
N ALA A 60 1.80 10.31 19.97
CA ALA A 60 2.59 10.65 21.16
C ALA A 60 3.48 11.89 20.97
N ILE A 61 3.90 12.19 19.72
CA ILE A 61 4.67 13.39 19.36
C ILE A 61 4.03 14.71 19.81
N PHE A 62 2.70 14.78 19.92
CA PHE A 62 2.00 15.98 20.41
C PHE A 62 2.28 16.30 21.87
N LYS A 63 2.79 15.34 22.65
CA LYS A 63 3.16 15.50 24.06
C LYS A 63 4.66 15.73 24.25
N ASP A 64 5.44 15.81 23.16
CA ASP A 64 6.87 16.10 23.26
C ASP A 64 7.09 17.56 23.66
N GLU A 65 7.90 17.78 24.70
CA GLU A 65 8.17 19.12 25.25
C GLU A 65 8.88 20.06 24.27
N ARG A 66 9.57 19.53 23.25
CA ARG A 66 10.37 20.32 22.31
C ARG A 66 9.64 20.58 21.02
N VAL A 67 8.94 19.58 20.49
CA VAL A 67 8.34 19.64 19.14
C VAL A 67 6.82 19.49 19.15
N GLY A 68 6.19 19.23 20.30
CA GLY A 68 4.76 18.93 20.39
C GLY A 68 3.86 20.08 19.95
N GLU A 69 4.19 21.32 20.30
CA GLU A 69 3.41 22.50 19.89
C GLU A 69 3.44 22.69 18.36
N GLU A 70 4.62 22.59 17.76
CA GLU A 70 4.79 22.71 16.30
C GLU A 70 4.15 21.53 15.56
N ALA A 71 4.22 20.32 16.12
CA ALA A 71 3.53 19.16 15.55
C ALA A 71 2.00 19.34 15.58
N GLN A 72 1.45 19.93 16.65
CA GLN A 72 0.01 20.22 16.72
C GLN A 72 -0.41 21.27 15.70
N LYS A 73 0.37 22.35 15.54
CA LYS A 73 0.12 23.39 14.53
C LYS A 73 0.15 22.81 13.11
N LEU A 74 1.21 22.10 12.77
CA LEU A 74 1.36 21.48 11.45
C LEU A 74 0.23 20.47 11.16
N PHE A 75 -0.19 19.70 12.16
CA PHE A 75 -1.30 18.78 12.02
C PHE A 75 -2.63 19.50 11.78
N ALA A 76 -2.87 20.62 12.46
CA ALA A 76 -4.06 21.45 12.22
C ALA A 76 -4.07 21.99 10.79
N GLU A 77 -2.94 22.51 10.30
CA GLU A 77 -2.79 22.98 8.92
C GLU A 77 -3.03 21.86 7.90
N ALA A 78 -2.52 20.65 8.16
CA ALA A 78 -2.76 19.49 7.31
C ALA A 78 -4.24 19.10 7.24
N LYS A 79 -4.97 19.19 8.36
CA LYS A 79 -6.42 18.97 8.38
C LYS A 79 -7.17 20.04 7.60
N GLU A 80 -6.83 21.31 7.76
CA GLU A 80 -7.44 22.39 6.98
C GLU A 80 -7.18 22.21 5.48
N MET A 81 -5.98 21.75 5.10
CA MET A 81 -5.65 21.38 3.72
C MET A 81 -6.53 20.22 3.22
N LEU A 82 -6.71 19.16 4.01
CA LEU A 82 -7.58 18.03 3.67
C LEU A 82 -9.05 18.46 3.50
N ASP A 83 -9.57 19.25 4.43
CA ASP A 83 -10.95 19.78 4.37
C ASP A 83 -11.15 20.62 3.10
N TRP A 84 -10.16 21.43 2.75
CA TRP A 84 -10.17 22.22 1.52
C TRP A 84 -10.10 21.36 0.26
N ILE A 85 -9.23 20.33 0.24
CA ILE A 85 -9.12 19.37 -0.87
C ILE A 85 -10.47 18.70 -1.12
N VAL A 86 -11.13 18.22 -0.06
CA VAL A 86 -12.43 17.55 -0.14
C VAL A 86 -13.51 18.52 -0.63
N LYS A 87 -13.59 19.70 -0.02
CA LYS A 87 -14.63 20.69 -0.31
C LYS A 87 -14.56 21.21 -1.75
N GLU A 88 -13.36 21.51 -2.23
CA GLU A 88 -13.16 22.13 -3.55
C GLU A 88 -12.86 21.09 -4.65
N GLY A 89 -12.68 19.81 -4.29
CA GLY A 89 -12.43 18.72 -5.23
C GLY A 89 -11.12 18.87 -6.01
N ILE A 90 -10.10 19.45 -5.40
CA ILE A 90 -8.86 19.85 -6.07
C ILE A 90 -7.96 18.65 -6.36
N LEU A 91 -7.98 17.66 -5.46
CA LEU A 91 -7.33 16.38 -5.71
C LEU A 91 -8.36 15.31 -6.03
N LYS A 92 -7.96 14.34 -6.83
CA LYS A 92 -8.75 13.14 -7.12
C LYS A 92 -7.91 11.90 -6.83
N ALA A 93 -8.56 10.89 -6.25
CA ALA A 93 -7.97 9.58 -6.07
C ALA A 93 -8.42 8.61 -7.17
N SER A 94 -7.51 7.83 -7.73
CA SER A 94 -7.83 6.80 -8.72
C SER A 94 -6.83 5.66 -8.66
N GLY A 95 -7.27 4.48 -9.08
CA GLY A 95 -6.45 3.29 -9.05
C GLY A 95 -6.97 2.17 -9.93
N VAL A 96 -6.20 1.10 -9.99
CA VAL A 96 -6.54 -0.14 -10.66
C VAL A 96 -6.13 -1.30 -9.76
N VAL A 97 -6.99 -2.30 -9.67
CA VAL A 97 -6.72 -3.57 -8.98
C VAL A 97 -6.87 -4.68 -10.00
N GLY A 98 -5.91 -5.58 -10.05
CA GLY A 98 -5.96 -6.78 -10.85
C GLY A 98 -5.78 -8.02 -10.00
N ILE A 99 -6.58 -9.05 -10.26
CA ILE A 99 -6.48 -10.36 -9.62
C ILE A 99 -6.57 -11.42 -10.70
N TRP A 100 -5.59 -12.32 -10.77
CA TRP A 100 -5.49 -13.29 -11.85
C TRP A 100 -5.05 -14.67 -11.36
N PRO A 101 -5.41 -15.76 -12.08
CA PRO A 101 -4.86 -17.07 -11.82
C PRO A 101 -3.35 -17.03 -12.03
N ALA A 102 -2.59 -17.59 -11.08
CA ALA A 102 -1.14 -17.61 -11.13
C ALA A 102 -0.56 -18.89 -10.53
N ASN A 103 0.64 -19.28 -10.97
CA ASN A 103 1.42 -20.35 -10.37
C ASN A 103 2.91 -20.05 -10.46
N SER A 104 3.69 -20.55 -9.51
CA SER A 104 5.14 -20.43 -9.58
C SER A 104 5.75 -21.48 -10.54
N VAL A 105 6.78 -21.05 -11.28
CA VAL A 105 7.62 -21.89 -12.13
C VAL A 105 9.07 -21.49 -11.89
N GLY A 106 9.79 -22.30 -11.11
CA GLY A 106 11.12 -21.94 -10.64
C GLY A 106 11.04 -20.76 -9.67
N ASP A 107 11.77 -19.69 -9.98
CA ASP A 107 11.77 -18.45 -9.18
C ASP A 107 10.76 -17.41 -9.69
N ASP A 108 10.04 -17.70 -10.77
CA ASP A 108 9.07 -16.78 -11.39
C ASP A 108 7.62 -17.16 -11.05
N ILE A 109 6.70 -16.21 -11.26
CA ILE A 109 5.26 -16.41 -11.16
C ILE A 109 4.64 -16.21 -12.55
N GLU A 110 4.07 -17.27 -13.13
CA GLU A 110 3.27 -17.20 -14.35
C GLU A 110 1.86 -16.69 -14.01
N VAL A 111 1.35 -15.77 -14.83
CA VAL A 111 -0.02 -15.26 -14.76
C VAL A 111 -0.77 -15.69 -16.00
N TYR A 112 -1.98 -16.21 -15.81
CA TYR A 112 -2.76 -16.83 -16.89
C TYR A 112 -3.95 -15.97 -17.34
N ALA A 113 -4.34 -16.11 -18.61
CA ALA A 113 -5.49 -15.40 -19.20
C ALA A 113 -6.82 -15.71 -18.50
N GLY A 114 -6.94 -16.90 -17.92
CA GLY A 114 -8.15 -17.39 -17.29
C GLY A 114 -7.93 -18.67 -16.51
N GLU A 115 -9.01 -19.17 -15.92
CA GLU A 115 -9.01 -20.30 -14.98
C GLU A 115 -8.51 -21.62 -15.56
N SER A 116 -8.54 -21.79 -16.90
CA SER A 116 -8.00 -23.00 -17.53
C SER A 116 -6.47 -23.07 -17.47
N ARG A 117 -5.80 -21.93 -17.28
CA ARG A 117 -4.33 -21.82 -17.19
C ARG A 117 -3.59 -22.33 -18.43
N ASP A 118 -4.26 -22.31 -19.59
CA ASP A 118 -3.68 -22.76 -20.87
C ASP A 118 -2.73 -21.74 -21.50
N GLU A 119 -2.96 -20.45 -21.24
CA GLU A 119 -2.24 -19.33 -21.84
C GLU A 119 -1.61 -18.46 -20.75
N VAL A 120 -0.29 -18.33 -20.78
CA VAL A 120 0.48 -17.39 -19.94
C VAL A 120 0.48 -16.02 -20.61
N VAL A 121 -0.07 -15.02 -19.92
CA VAL A 121 -0.18 -13.64 -20.44
C VAL A 121 0.85 -12.70 -19.84
N CYS A 122 1.39 -13.03 -18.67
CA CYS A 122 2.41 -12.24 -17.99
C CYS A 122 3.27 -13.15 -17.11
N LYS A 123 4.46 -12.67 -16.76
CA LYS A 123 5.35 -13.31 -15.80
C LYS A 123 5.94 -12.26 -14.88
N PHE A 124 5.78 -12.45 -13.57
CA PHE A 124 6.53 -11.71 -12.56
C PHE A 124 7.82 -12.46 -12.24
N TYR A 125 8.95 -11.81 -12.53
CA TYR A 125 10.26 -12.40 -12.27
C TYR A 125 10.65 -12.20 -10.81
N GLY A 126 11.03 -13.30 -10.15
CA GLY A 126 11.51 -13.27 -8.78
C GLY A 126 13.04 -13.26 -8.70
N LEU A 127 13.56 -12.68 -7.63
CA LEU A 127 14.95 -12.84 -7.23
C LEU A 127 14.99 -13.68 -5.96
N ARG A 128 15.92 -14.64 -5.91
CA ARG A 128 16.16 -15.47 -4.73
C ARG A 128 17.34 -14.91 -3.95
N GLN A 129 17.25 -14.92 -2.62
CA GLN A 129 18.38 -14.63 -1.75
C GLN A 129 19.59 -15.54 -2.08
N GLN A 130 20.80 -14.99 -2.04
CA GLN A 130 22.04 -15.70 -2.38
C GLN A 130 23.18 -15.47 -1.39
N LEU A 131 23.00 -14.58 -0.41
CA LEU A 131 24.03 -14.26 0.55
C LEU A 131 24.11 -15.38 1.59
N ASP A 132 25.21 -16.12 1.63
CA ASP A 132 25.40 -17.15 2.65
C ASP A 132 25.82 -16.54 3.99
N MET A 133 24.84 -16.40 4.90
CA MET A 133 25.03 -15.98 6.29
C MET A 133 24.86 -17.15 7.28
N GLY A 134 25.00 -18.41 6.81
CA GLY A 134 24.63 -19.60 7.58
C GLY A 134 23.12 -19.87 7.56
N GLU A 135 22.42 -19.31 6.59
CA GLU A 135 20.98 -19.48 6.38
C GLU A 135 20.67 -20.89 5.88
N THR A 136 19.64 -21.52 6.43
CA THR A 136 19.17 -22.82 5.97
C THR A 136 18.08 -22.71 4.91
N THR A 137 17.63 -21.48 4.61
CA THR A 137 16.56 -21.20 3.67
C THR A 137 16.81 -19.90 2.94
N TYR A 138 16.68 -19.91 1.61
CA TYR A 138 16.79 -18.73 0.75
C TYR A 138 15.44 -18.40 0.15
N TRP A 139 14.92 -17.21 0.45
CA TRP A 139 13.58 -16.80 0.06
C TRP A 139 13.53 -16.18 -1.34
N CYS A 140 12.43 -16.41 -2.04
CA CYS A 140 12.00 -15.74 -3.25
C CYS A 140 10.49 -15.44 -3.18
N GLN A 141 10.02 -14.39 -3.84
CA GLN A 141 8.58 -14.05 -3.83
C GLN A 141 7.70 -15.15 -4.44
N SER A 142 8.20 -15.90 -5.42
CA SER A 142 7.49 -17.03 -6.02
C SER A 142 7.25 -18.18 -5.05
N ASP A 143 7.99 -18.26 -3.94
CA ASP A 143 7.80 -19.30 -2.92
C ASP A 143 6.46 -19.17 -2.18
N PHE A 144 5.79 -18.00 -2.27
CA PHE A 144 4.47 -17.76 -1.69
C PHE A 144 3.30 -18.06 -2.64
N VAL A 145 3.59 -18.53 -3.86
CA VAL A 145 2.58 -18.91 -4.85
C VAL A 145 2.73 -20.39 -5.19
N ALA A 146 1.62 -21.13 -5.21
CA ALA A 146 1.63 -22.57 -5.40
C ALA A 146 2.33 -22.95 -6.73
N PRO A 147 3.23 -23.96 -6.73
CA PRO A 147 3.88 -24.42 -7.94
C PRO A 147 2.87 -24.96 -8.95
N LYS A 148 3.18 -24.77 -10.23
CA LYS A 148 2.37 -25.28 -11.34
C LYS A 148 2.12 -26.79 -11.20
N GLY A 149 0.86 -27.19 -11.27
CA GLY A 149 0.44 -28.59 -11.14
C GLY A 149 0.27 -29.09 -9.70
N VAL A 150 0.56 -28.27 -8.68
CA VAL A 150 0.36 -28.65 -7.27
C VAL A 150 -1.01 -28.21 -6.78
N ALA A 151 -1.33 -26.92 -6.90
CA ALA A 151 -2.63 -26.36 -6.52
C ALA A 151 -2.95 -25.12 -7.37
N PRO A 152 -4.24 -24.80 -7.62
CA PRO A 152 -4.62 -23.53 -8.20
C PRO A 152 -4.33 -22.40 -7.21
N ASP A 153 -3.65 -21.36 -7.67
CA ASP A 153 -3.34 -20.17 -6.87
C ASP A 153 -3.54 -18.89 -7.70
N TYR A 154 -3.40 -17.74 -7.05
CA TYR A 154 -3.75 -16.44 -7.58
C TYR A 154 -2.72 -15.39 -7.15
N ILE A 155 -2.66 -14.30 -7.92
CA ILE A 155 -1.89 -13.12 -7.55
C ILE A 155 -2.73 -11.89 -7.76
N ALA A 156 -2.59 -10.92 -6.85
CA ALA A 156 -3.17 -9.61 -6.97
C ALA A 156 -2.06 -8.56 -7.13
N ALA A 157 -2.33 -7.52 -7.91
CA ALA A 157 -1.51 -6.33 -7.98
C ALA A 157 -2.41 -5.10 -8.06
N PHE A 158 -1.93 -3.96 -7.60
CA PHE A 158 -2.65 -2.70 -7.71
C PHE A 158 -1.69 -1.53 -7.98
N ALA A 159 -2.24 -0.46 -8.52
CA ALA A 159 -1.60 0.83 -8.62
C ALA A 159 -2.63 1.91 -8.27
N CYS A 160 -2.25 2.89 -7.47
CA CYS A 160 -3.16 3.94 -7.02
C CYS A 160 -2.45 5.27 -6.84
N THR A 161 -3.23 6.34 -6.83
CA THR A 161 -2.80 7.70 -6.49
C THR A 161 -3.93 8.41 -5.77
N GLY A 162 -3.60 9.18 -4.73
CA GLY A 162 -4.51 10.08 -4.04
C GLY A 162 -4.37 11.55 -4.44
N GLY A 163 -3.51 11.85 -5.43
CA GLY A 163 -2.99 13.19 -5.69
C GLY A 163 -3.11 13.67 -7.14
N LEU A 164 -4.07 13.16 -7.94
CA LEU A 164 -4.32 13.72 -9.27
C LEU A 164 -4.76 15.18 -9.11
N GLY A 165 -4.07 16.12 -9.78
CA GLY A 165 -4.27 17.56 -9.60
C GLY A 165 -3.22 18.23 -8.69
N CYS A 166 -2.39 17.46 -7.99
CA CYS A 166 -1.37 17.99 -7.08
C CYS A 166 -0.29 18.81 -7.81
N PRO A 167 0.30 18.35 -8.93
CA PRO A 167 1.30 19.15 -9.66
C PRO A 167 0.75 20.50 -10.15
N GLU A 168 -0.49 20.51 -10.64
CA GLU A 168 -1.16 21.71 -11.13
C GLU A 168 -1.42 22.70 -9.98
N GLN A 169 -1.98 22.22 -8.88
CA GLN A 169 -2.27 23.07 -7.73
C GLN A 169 -1.01 23.57 -7.03
N ARG A 170 0.04 22.73 -6.95
CA ARG A 170 1.36 23.13 -6.45
C ARG A 170 1.89 24.33 -7.22
N LYS A 171 1.85 24.29 -8.55
CA LYS A 171 2.32 25.39 -9.39
C LYS A 171 1.57 26.69 -9.11
N ILE A 172 0.26 26.61 -8.88
CA ILE A 172 -0.57 27.78 -8.52
C ILE A 172 -0.11 28.40 -7.19
N PHE A 173 0.23 27.57 -6.18
CA PHE A 173 0.77 28.07 -4.91
C PHE A 173 2.14 28.71 -5.09
N GLU A 174 3.04 28.09 -5.86
CA GLU A 174 4.38 28.63 -6.13
C GLU A 174 4.32 29.99 -6.86
N GLU A 175 3.45 30.14 -7.86
CA GLU A 175 3.24 31.40 -8.59
C GLU A 175 2.71 32.53 -7.69
N LYS A 176 1.99 32.18 -6.61
CA LYS A 176 1.51 33.13 -5.59
C LYS A 176 2.53 33.41 -4.48
N GLY A 177 3.67 32.73 -4.50
CA GLY A 177 4.67 32.79 -3.42
C GLY A 177 4.27 32.01 -2.16
N GLU A 178 3.23 31.16 -2.23
CA GLU A 178 2.74 30.33 -1.12
C GLU A 178 3.51 28.99 -1.04
N ILE A 179 4.84 29.05 -0.95
CA ILE A 179 5.72 27.86 -1.03
C ILE A 179 5.43 26.84 0.08
N ASP A 180 5.17 27.30 1.30
CA ASP A 180 4.88 26.39 2.43
C ASP A 180 3.60 25.58 2.21
N ARG A 181 2.57 26.21 1.60
CA ARG A 181 1.33 25.51 1.22
C ARG A 181 1.55 24.50 0.10
N ALA A 182 2.44 24.81 -0.85
CA ALA A 182 2.82 23.85 -1.89
C ALA A 182 3.45 22.59 -1.28
N ILE A 183 4.38 22.75 -0.33
CA ILE A 183 5.02 21.62 0.37
C ILE A 183 3.98 20.84 1.19
N LEU A 184 3.08 21.54 1.90
CA LEU A 184 2.02 20.91 2.67
C LEU A 184 1.07 20.10 1.79
N LEU A 185 0.67 20.64 0.64
CA LEU A 185 -0.17 19.94 -0.32
C LEU A 185 0.46 18.63 -0.78
N GLU A 186 1.75 18.65 -1.12
CA GLU A 186 2.46 17.45 -1.56
C GLU A 186 2.59 16.41 -0.46
N ALA A 187 2.95 16.84 0.75
CA ALA A 187 3.04 15.95 1.90
C ALA A 187 1.68 15.28 2.19
N VAL A 188 0.59 16.04 2.09
CA VAL A 188 -0.78 15.51 2.24
C VAL A 188 -1.16 14.58 1.09
N ALA A 189 -0.83 14.92 -0.17
CA ALA A 189 -1.12 14.08 -1.32
C ALA A 189 -0.39 12.73 -1.27
N ASP A 190 0.85 12.72 -0.78
CA ASP A 190 1.63 11.51 -0.51
C ASP A 190 0.97 10.64 0.57
N ARG A 191 0.52 11.26 1.68
CA ARG A 191 -0.27 10.56 2.71
C ARG A 191 -1.55 9.94 2.16
N LEU A 192 -2.27 10.66 1.29
CA LEU A 192 -3.47 10.15 0.63
C LEU A 192 -3.16 8.96 -0.30
N ALA A 193 -2.04 8.98 -1.01
CA ALA A 193 -1.63 7.87 -1.87
C ALA A 193 -1.34 6.59 -1.06
N GLU A 194 -0.60 6.70 0.04
CA GLU A 194 -0.34 5.58 0.95
C GLU A 194 -1.61 5.06 1.63
N ALA A 195 -2.45 5.96 2.14
CA ALA A 195 -3.72 5.59 2.76
C ALA A 195 -4.65 4.88 1.76
N PHE A 196 -4.63 5.29 0.50
CA PHE A 196 -5.42 4.62 -0.54
C PHE A 196 -4.87 3.23 -0.87
N ALA A 197 -3.55 3.03 -0.82
CA ALA A 197 -2.94 1.72 -0.95
C ALA A 197 -3.39 0.77 0.17
N GLU A 198 -3.42 1.25 1.42
CA GLU A 198 -3.93 0.48 2.56
C GLU A 198 -5.41 0.13 2.42
N LEU A 199 -6.24 1.10 2.02
CA LEU A 199 -7.67 0.87 1.77
C LEU A 199 -7.90 -0.15 0.65
N ILE A 200 -7.18 -0.04 -0.47
CA ILE A 200 -7.26 -1.01 -1.57
C ILE A 200 -6.85 -2.39 -1.07
N HIS A 201 -5.75 -2.48 -0.33
CA HIS A 201 -5.26 -3.75 0.19
C HIS A 201 -6.28 -4.39 1.16
N LEU A 202 -6.88 -3.62 2.07
CA LEU A 202 -7.97 -4.08 2.92
C LEU A 202 -9.17 -4.60 2.10
N LYS A 203 -9.60 -3.87 1.06
CA LYS A 203 -10.68 -4.31 0.16
C LYS A 203 -10.31 -5.58 -0.62
N ILE A 204 -9.04 -5.77 -0.98
CA ILE A 204 -8.55 -7.03 -1.56
C ILE A 204 -8.76 -8.18 -0.57
N ARG A 205 -8.26 -8.07 0.67
CA ARG A 205 -8.34 -9.17 1.66
C ARG A 205 -9.76 -9.55 2.02
N THR A 206 -10.62 -8.55 2.23
CA THR A 206 -11.96 -8.73 2.78
C THR A 206 -13.03 -8.99 1.72
N THR A 207 -12.89 -8.39 0.53
CA THR A 207 -13.99 -8.34 -0.45
C THR A 207 -13.61 -8.88 -1.81
N LEU A 208 -12.57 -8.34 -2.47
CA LEU A 208 -12.23 -8.68 -3.86
C LEU A 208 -11.59 -10.06 -3.97
N TRP A 209 -10.59 -10.34 -3.15
CA TRP A 209 -10.08 -11.70 -2.94
C TRP A 209 -10.98 -12.41 -1.94
N GLY A 210 -11.22 -11.78 -0.78
CA GLY A 210 -12.15 -12.29 0.22
C GLY A 210 -11.65 -13.52 0.97
N TYR A 211 -10.34 -13.69 1.13
CA TYR A 211 -9.78 -14.77 1.95
C TYR A 211 -9.90 -14.49 3.45
N ALA A 212 -10.15 -13.24 3.85
CA ALA A 212 -10.35 -12.82 5.24
C ALA A 212 -11.57 -11.89 5.36
N PRO A 213 -12.81 -12.37 5.08
CA PRO A 213 -14.00 -11.52 5.04
C PRO A 213 -14.40 -10.98 6.42
N ASP A 214 -14.06 -11.70 7.49
CA ASP A 214 -14.36 -11.33 8.89
C ASP A 214 -13.21 -10.56 9.57
N GLU A 215 -12.23 -10.07 8.81
CA GLU A 215 -11.11 -9.29 9.34
C GLU A 215 -11.64 -8.01 10.03
N LYS A 216 -11.23 -7.80 11.29
CA LYS A 216 -11.58 -6.63 12.11
C LYS A 216 -10.34 -6.00 12.72
N LEU A 217 -9.31 -5.80 11.90
CA LEU A 217 -8.09 -5.11 12.34
C LEU A 217 -8.39 -3.64 12.57
N SER A 218 -7.83 -3.09 13.66
CA SER A 218 -7.83 -1.64 13.85
C SER A 218 -6.84 -0.98 12.87
N LEU A 219 -6.97 0.33 12.63
CA LEU A 219 -5.97 1.06 11.83
C LEU A 219 -4.56 0.91 12.41
N GLU A 220 -4.43 0.92 13.75
CA GLU A 220 -3.13 0.73 14.40
C GLU A 220 -2.54 -0.65 14.09
N ASP A 221 -3.37 -1.69 14.02
CA ASP A 221 -2.92 -3.04 13.68
C ASP A 221 -2.57 -3.16 12.20
N LEU A 222 -3.33 -2.51 11.32
CA LEU A 222 -2.99 -2.42 9.89
C LEU A 222 -1.60 -1.81 9.69
N LEU A 223 -1.31 -0.71 10.38
CA LEU A 223 -0.05 0.02 10.24
C LEU A 223 1.16 -0.67 10.90
N LYS A 224 0.93 -1.68 11.76
CA LYS A 224 2.00 -2.49 12.37
C LYS A 224 2.51 -3.60 11.44
N VAL A 225 1.70 -4.04 10.48
CA VAL A 225 2.07 -5.07 9.51
C VAL A 225 2.81 -4.40 8.35
N ARG A 226 4.02 -3.91 8.63
CA ARG A 226 4.97 -3.38 7.63
C ARG A 226 6.09 -4.37 7.38
#